data_AF-A0A7S6MB62-F1
#
_entry.id   AF-A0A7S6MB62-F1
#
_cell.length_a   1.000
_cell.length_b   1.000
_cell.length_c   1.000
_cell.angle_alpha   90.00
_cell.angle_beta   90.00
_cell.angle_gamma   90.00
#
_symmetry.space_group_name_H-M   'P 1'
#
loop_
_entity.id
_entity.type
_entity.pdbx_description
1 polymer ?
#
loop_
_entity_poly.entity_id
_entity_poly.type
_entity_poly.pdbx_seq_one_letter_code
_entity_poly.pdbx_strand_id
1 'polypeptide(L)'
;MRHLLNLAIATILALPAAAQSGGGGLRLKPIDPAKPIPPLVDMSDLPSAVELEARAKTKDYLRELKALRHQYFGDKRNPETRAKGLAQMREFTDPAAFLPMIEVLREEKDDVRLALLDHFVMQGDWGQAALAWIALYDMDADFNYEALKRLKAPVSRQALNVIDAGLRSENDFVANLAGRLAGQLDIIDAIPLLIQGQSTERPVRRVGDLAWILVGTQRVVIQALIPILGENSGAFLPVPGVLTEGVILRVLDAVAIIYRTEIHYTLVAMTTRDWGHSTAHLGYDKDRWTAWYNTEYLPMKQEQARIKELGEKKHEKMPG
;
A
#
# COMPACT_ATOMS: atom_id res chain seq x y z
N MET A 1 19.94 28.47 36.36
CA MET A 1 20.69 27.24 36.70
C MET A 1 19.77 26.33 37.50
N ARG A 2 19.07 25.40 36.82
CA ARG A 2 18.19 24.39 37.43
C ARG A 2 18.61 23.04 36.85
N HIS A 3 19.23 22.20 37.67
CA HIS A 3 19.43 20.79 37.37
C HIS A 3 18.45 20.00 38.23
N LEU A 4 17.44 19.40 37.59
CA LEU A 4 16.69 18.28 38.14
C LEU A 4 16.74 17.16 37.11
N LEU A 5 17.51 16.12 37.44
CA LEU A 5 17.50 14.83 36.78
C LEU A 5 16.09 14.22 36.93
N ASN A 6 15.41 13.97 35.82
CA ASN A 6 14.30 13.04 35.77
C ASN A 6 14.82 11.68 35.30
N LEU A 7 14.78 10.70 36.21
CA LEU A 7 14.99 9.29 35.94
C LEU A 7 13.77 8.78 35.15
N ALA A 8 13.95 8.45 33.87
CA ALA A 8 12.94 7.76 33.08
C ALA A 8 13.09 6.24 33.30
N ILE A 9 12.12 5.66 34.01
CA ILE A 9 11.96 4.21 34.14
C ILE A 9 11.43 3.70 32.80
N ALA A 10 12.26 2.99 32.05
CA ALA A 10 11.87 2.27 30.84
C ALA A 10 11.09 1.02 31.24
N THR A 11 9.77 1.13 31.31
CA THR A 11 8.88 -0.04 31.44
C THR A 11 8.82 -0.75 30.09
N ILE A 12 9.59 -1.83 29.95
CA ILE A 12 9.47 -2.78 28.84
C ILE A 12 8.13 -3.51 29.04
N LEU A 13 7.07 -3.01 28.41
CA LEU A 13 5.84 -3.76 28.21
C LEU A 13 6.16 -4.91 27.25
N ALA A 14 6.33 -6.11 27.82
CA ALA A 14 6.28 -7.35 27.06
C ALA A 14 4.86 -7.46 26.47
N LEU A 15 4.72 -7.15 25.19
CA LEU A 15 3.51 -7.49 24.44
C LEU A 15 3.39 -9.03 24.42
N PRO A 16 2.17 -9.58 24.58
CA PRO A 16 1.96 -11.00 24.39
C PRO A 16 2.21 -11.34 22.91
N ALA A 17 3.32 -12.04 22.64
CA ALA A 17 3.59 -12.70 21.38
C ALA A 17 2.63 -13.90 21.24
N ALA A 18 1.39 -13.62 20.86
CA ALA A 18 0.42 -14.62 20.47
C ALA A 18 -0.54 -14.00 19.44
N ALA A 19 0.02 -13.64 18.28
CA ALA A 19 -0.79 -13.50 17.07
C ALA A 19 -1.36 -14.90 16.77
N GLN A 20 -2.61 -15.13 17.19
CA GLN A 20 -3.37 -16.30 16.78
C GLN A 20 -3.67 -16.15 15.28
N SER A 21 -2.82 -16.73 14.44
CA SER A 21 -3.16 -17.03 13.06
C SER A 21 -4.39 -17.95 13.10
N GLY A 22 -5.59 -17.39 12.87
CA GLY A 22 -6.84 -18.12 12.96
C GLY A 22 -6.87 -19.28 11.97
N GLY A 23 -6.77 -20.52 12.48
CA GLY A 23 -7.35 -21.76 11.92
C GLY A 23 -6.90 -22.27 10.55
N GLY A 24 -6.31 -21.46 9.68
CA GLY A 24 -5.69 -21.91 8.43
C GLY A 24 -4.21 -22.16 8.69
N GLY A 25 -3.77 -23.42 8.63
CA GLY A 25 -2.35 -23.75 8.76
C GLY A 25 -1.51 -22.85 7.86
N LEU A 26 -0.38 -22.35 8.39
CA LEU A 26 0.55 -21.45 7.71
C LEU A 26 0.74 -21.89 6.25
N ARG A 27 0.22 -21.11 5.30
CA ARG A 27 0.36 -21.38 3.86
C ARG A 27 1.69 -20.84 3.32
N LEU A 28 2.70 -20.75 4.18
CA LEU A 28 4.02 -20.31 3.79
C LEU A 28 4.64 -21.36 2.87
N LYS A 29 4.90 -20.96 1.63
CA LYS A 29 5.59 -21.77 0.62
C LYS A 29 6.92 -21.12 0.27
N PRO A 30 7.93 -21.90 -0.16
CA PRO A 30 9.15 -21.34 -0.71
C PRO A 30 8.86 -20.39 -1.88
N ILE A 31 9.60 -19.29 -1.93
CA ILE A 31 9.59 -18.35 -3.04
C ILE A 31 10.45 -18.93 -4.16
N ASP A 32 9.84 -19.18 -5.31
CA ASP A 32 10.55 -19.53 -6.55
C ASP A 32 10.78 -18.23 -7.35
N PRO A 33 12.03 -17.74 -7.51
CA PRO A 33 12.29 -16.47 -8.17
C PRO A 33 11.88 -16.47 -9.66
N ALA A 34 11.71 -17.65 -10.27
CA ALA A 34 11.27 -17.78 -11.65
C ALA A 34 9.74 -17.72 -11.82
N LYS A 35 8.97 -17.73 -10.73
CA LYS A 35 7.50 -17.79 -10.77
C LYS A 35 6.87 -16.58 -10.09
N PRO A 36 5.70 -16.13 -10.55
CA PRO A 36 4.95 -15.11 -9.84
C PRO A 36 4.57 -15.62 -8.44
N ILE A 37 4.67 -14.73 -7.44
CA ILE A 37 4.23 -15.04 -6.09
C ILE A 37 2.73 -15.36 -6.13
N PRO A 38 2.29 -16.48 -5.52
CA PRO A 38 0.88 -16.83 -5.46
C PRO A 38 0.09 -15.76 -4.68
N PRO A 39 -1.20 -15.58 -4.97
CA PRO A 39 -2.04 -14.67 -4.20
C PRO A 39 -2.20 -15.14 -2.75
N LEU A 40 -2.44 -14.20 -1.82
CA LEU A 40 -2.74 -14.51 -0.41
C LEU A 40 -3.94 -15.44 -0.27
N VAL A 41 -4.92 -15.27 -1.15
CA VAL A 41 -6.15 -16.04 -1.18
C VAL A 41 -6.23 -16.74 -2.52
N ASP A 42 -6.50 -18.04 -2.50
CA ASP A 42 -6.77 -18.78 -3.73
C ASP A 42 -8.08 -18.25 -4.33
N MET A 43 -8.00 -17.71 -5.55
CA MET A 43 -9.15 -17.14 -6.25
C MET A 43 -10.23 -18.17 -6.56
N SER A 44 -9.89 -19.47 -6.59
CA SER A 44 -10.88 -20.54 -6.73
C SER A 44 -11.81 -20.67 -5.52
N ASP A 45 -11.39 -20.14 -4.37
CA ASP A 45 -12.19 -20.08 -3.14
C ASP A 45 -13.05 -18.81 -3.06
N LEU A 46 -12.89 -17.86 -4.00
CA LEU A 46 -13.75 -16.68 -4.10
C LEU A 46 -14.93 -16.98 -5.02
N PRO A 47 -16.10 -16.37 -4.80
CA PRO A 47 -17.29 -16.89 -5.45
C PRO A 47 -17.27 -16.67 -6.98
N SER A 48 -17.80 -17.68 -7.66
CA SER A 48 -17.72 -17.86 -9.12
C SER A 48 -18.57 -16.85 -9.90
N ALA A 49 -18.65 -16.99 -11.23
CA ALA A 49 -19.36 -16.10 -12.16
C ALA A 49 -20.80 -15.68 -11.78
N VAL A 50 -21.48 -16.37 -10.87
CA VAL A 50 -22.74 -15.93 -10.25
C VAL A 50 -22.58 -14.61 -9.46
N GLU A 51 -21.40 -14.34 -8.88
CA GLU A 51 -21.06 -13.05 -8.28
C GLU A 51 -20.81 -11.94 -9.31
N LEU A 52 -20.38 -12.30 -10.52
CA LEU A 52 -20.29 -11.34 -11.63
C LEU A 52 -21.70 -10.90 -12.08
N GLU A 53 -22.70 -11.77 -12.02
CA GLU A 53 -24.11 -11.38 -12.22
C GLU A 53 -24.62 -10.48 -11.09
N ALA A 54 -24.13 -10.63 -9.86
CA ALA A 54 -24.38 -9.65 -8.80
C ALA A 54 -23.77 -8.26 -9.13
N ARG A 55 -22.71 -8.18 -9.94
CA ARG A 55 -22.19 -6.90 -10.49
C ARG A 55 -23.09 -6.28 -11.56
N ALA A 56 -24.02 -7.02 -12.16
CA ALA A 56 -25.06 -6.42 -13.01
C ALA A 56 -26.08 -5.61 -12.18
N LYS A 57 -26.30 -5.99 -10.91
CA LYS A 57 -27.13 -5.25 -9.94
C LYS A 57 -26.48 -3.97 -9.43
N THR A 58 -25.20 -3.72 -9.72
CA THR A 58 -24.50 -2.49 -9.31
C THR A 58 -25.19 -1.24 -9.84
N LYS A 59 -25.76 -1.26 -11.05
CA LYS A 59 -26.49 -0.09 -11.60
C LYS A 59 -27.79 0.20 -10.85
N ASP A 60 -28.53 -0.84 -10.47
CA ASP A 60 -29.76 -0.70 -9.70
C ASP A 60 -29.47 -0.20 -8.28
N TYR A 61 -28.47 -0.80 -7.60
CA TYR A 61 -28.01 -0.31 -6.29
C TYR A 61 -27.51 1.13 -6.35
N LEU A 62 -26.73 1.51 -7.36
CA LEU A 62 -26.30 2.90 -7.54
C LEU A 62 -27.50 3.85 -7.69
N ARG A 63 -28.54 3.46 -8.44
CA ARG A 63 -29.76 4.26 -8.59
C ARG A 63 -30.51 4.40 -7.27
N GLU A 64 -30.71 3.29 -6.56
CA GLU A 64 -31.40 3.27 -5.27
C GLU A 64 -30.65 4.08 -4.21
N LEU A 65 -29.32 3.93 -4.14
CA LEU A 65 -28.48 4.67 -3.21
C LEU A 65 -28.40 6.17 -3.55
N LYS A 66 -28.41 6.53 -4.84
CA LYS A 66 -28.52 7.95 -5.25
C LYS A 66 -29.87 8.54 -4.87
N ALA A 67 -30.96 7.78 -5.03
CA ALA A 67 -32.28 8.19 -4.58
C ALA A 67 -32.33 8.35 -3.05
N LEU A 68 -31.77 7.38 -2.31
CA LEU A 68 -31.61 7.44 -0.85
C LEU A 68 -30.83 8.68 -0.42
N ARG A 69 -29.66 8.93 -1.05
CA ARG A 69 -28.82 10.11 -0.79
C ARG A 69 -29.58 11.41 -1.02
N HIS A 70 -30.27 11.53 -2.15
CA HIS A 70 -31.04 12.73 -2.47
C HIS A 70 -32.22 12.96 -1.51
N GLN A 71 -32.91 11.89 -1.12
CA GLN A 71 -34.10 11.96 -0.28
C GLN A 71 -33.75 12.30 1.18
N TYR A 72 -32.71 11.68 1.74
CA TYR A 72 -32.43 11.75 3.18
C TYR A 72 -31.13 12.47 3.56
N PHE A 73 -30.17 12.58 2.64
CA PHE A 73 -28.82 13.08 2.90
C PHE A 73 -28.47 14.31 2.05
N GLY A 74 -27.18 14.65 1.91
CA GLY A 74 -26.71 15.89 1.27
C GLY A 74 -27.00 17.13 2.10
N ASP A 75 -27.74 18.09 1.53
CA ASP A 75 -28.04 19.38 2.18
C ASP A 75 -29.11 19.28 3.29
N LYS A 76 -29.73 18.12 3.47
CA LYS A 76 -30.74 17.92 4.52
C LYS A 76 -30.09 18.04 5.90
N ARG A 77 -30.55 19.03 6.68
CA ARG A 77 -30.09 19.30 8.06
C ARG A 77 -30.99 18.70 9.14
N ASN A 78 -32.18 18.23 8.80
CA ASN A 78 -33.11 17.67 9.80
C ASN A 78 -32.58 16.32 10.32
N PRO A 79 -32.26 16.20 11.62
CA PRO A 79 -31.71 14.97 12.20
C PRO A 79 -32.66 13.78 12.09
N GLU A 80 -33.97 13.98 12.16
CA GLU A 80 -34.95 12.90 12.02
C GLU A 80 -34.97 12.32 10.60
N THR A 81 -34.87 13.18 9.59
CA THR A 81 -34.78 12.76 8.19
C THR A 81 -33.50 11.95 7.96
N ARG A 82 -32.37 12.42 8.49
CA ARG A 82 -31.09 11.71 8.38
C ARG A 82 -31.12 10.37 9.12
N ALA A 83 -31.70 10.32 10.32
CA ALA A 83 -31.86 9.07 11.08
C ALA A 83 -32.70 8.03 10.32
N LYS A 84 -33.77 8.44 9.63
CA LYS A 84 -34.53 7.56 8.72
C LYS A 84 -33.69 7.07 7.56
N GLY A 85 -32.89 7.94 6.94
CA GLY A 85 -31.94 7.55 5.90
C GLY A 85 -30.91 6.53 6.39
N LEU A 86 -30.37 6.71 7.60
CA LEU A 86 -29.42 5.78 8.22
C LEU A 86 -30.05 4.42 8.51
N ALA A 87 -31.33 4.39 8.93
CA ALA A 87 -32.06 3.14 9.11
C ALA A 87 -32.23 2.40 7.78
N GLN A 88 -32.61 3.10 6.70
CA GLN A 88 -32.73 2.51 5.36
C GLN A 88 -31.38 2.07 4.78
N MET A 89 -30.30 2.83 5.02
CA MET A 89 -28.95 2.45 4.61
C MET A 89 -28.53 1.09 5.19
N ARG A 90 -28.98 0.76 6.40
CA ARG A 90 -28.66 -0.53 7.05
C ARG A 90 -29.39 -1.72 6.44
N GLU A 91 -30.43 -1.50 5.63
CA GLU A 91 -31.15 -2.57 4.93
C GLU A 91 -30.32 -3.15 3.76
N PHE A 92 -29.32 -2.40 3.27
CA PHE A 92 -28.38 -2.86 2.23
C PHE A 92 -27.36 -3.85 2.82
N THR A 93 -27.74 -5.13 2.86
CA THR A 93 -26.94 -6.24 3.39
C THR A 93 -26.22 -7.05 2.31
N ASP A 94 -26.61 -6.89 1.04
CA ASP A 94 -25.98 -7.56 -0.10
C ASP A 94 -24.55 -7.02 -0.31
N PRO A 95 -23.50 -7.86 -0.28
CA PRO A 95 -22.12 -7.46 -0.56
C PRO A 95 -21.95 -6.69 -1.87
N ALA A 96 -22.78 -6.98 -2.89
CA ALA A 96 -22.74 -6.27 -4.18
C ALA A 96 -23.12 -4.78 -4.07
N ALA A 97 -23.80 -4.37 -3.00
CA ALA A 97 -24.14 -2.98 -2.74
C ALA A 97 -23.00 -2.19 -2.07
N PHE A 98 -22.00 -2.84 -1.45
CA PHE A 98 -21.03 -2.14 -0.60
C PHE A 98 -20.14 -1.15 -1.38
N LEU A 99 -19.67 -1.52 -2.57
CA LEU A 99 -18.91 -0.59 -3.42
C LEU A 99 -19.78 0.60 -3.88
N PRO A 100 -21.01 0.40 -4.42
CA PRO A 100 -21.96 1.49 -4.63
C PRO A 100 -22.21 2.38 -3.41
N MET A 101 -22.34 1.80 -2.22
CA MET A 101 -22.53 2.57 -0.98
C MET A 101 -21.34 3.48 -0.72
N ILE A 102 -20.11 2.98 -0.87
CA ILE A 102 -18.89 3.79 -0.72
C ILE A 102 -18.88 4.90 -1.77
N GLU A 103 -19.09 4.58 -3.06
CA GLU A 103 -19.05 5.57 -4.14
C GLU A 103 -20.06 6.71 -3.93
N VAL A 104 -21.30 6.38 -3.53
CA VAL A 104 -22.37 7.37 -3.39
C VAL A 104 -22.28 8.16 -2.10
N LEU A 105 -21.89 7.53 -0.99
CA LEU A 105 -21.97 8.11 0.36
C LEU A 105 -20.63 8.61 0.92
N ARG A 106 -19.49 8.37 0.24
CA ARG A 106 -18.17 8.84 0.71
C ARG A 106 -18.06 10.36 0.89
N GLU A 107 -18.82 11.13 0.10
CA GLU A 107 -18.84 12.60 0.17
C GLU A 107 -19.86 13.16 1.17
N GLU A 108 -20.58 12.29 1.89
CA GLU A 108 -21.52 12.74 2.92
C GLU A 108 -20.80 13.24 4.18
N LYS A 109 -21.56 13.83 5.09
CA LYS A 109 -21.03 14.29 6.38
C LYS A 109 -20.62 13.11 7.26
N ASP A 110 -19.80 13.41 8.27
CA ASP A 110 -19.17 12.41 9.14
C ASP A 110 -20.17 11.51 9.86
N ASP A 111 -21.37 11.98 10.20
CA ASP A 111 -22.41 11.15 10.81
C ASP A 111 -22.85 9.99 9.90
N VAL A 112 -22.95 10.23 8.59
CA VAL A 112 -23.30 9.19 7.60
C VAL A 112 -22.08 8.32 7.30
N ARG A 113 -20.91 8.92 7.15
CA ARG A 113 -19.66 8.19 6.87
C ARG A 113 -19.32 7.22 8.00
N LEU A 114 -19.37 7.66 9.26
CA LEU A 114 -19.11 6.80 10.41
C LEU A 114 -20.18 5.71 10.54
N ALA A 115 -21.45 6.04 10.32
CA ALA A 115 -22.53 5.04 10.33
C ALA A 115 -22.37 3.99 9.20
N LEU A 116 -21.83 4.39 8.04
CA LEU A 116 -21.50 3.47 6.95
C LEU A 116 -20.37 2.51 7.34
N LEU A 117 -19.32 3.03 7.99
CA LEU A 117 -18.23 2.17 8.49
C LEU A 117 -18.74 1.20 9.57
N ASP A 118 -19.57 1.68 10.50
CA ASP A 118 -20.17 0.84 11.54
C ASP A 118 -21.11 -0.21 10.93
N HIS A 119 -21.81 0.13 9.83
CA HIS A 119 -22.57 -0.84 9.04
C HIS A 119 -21.67 -1.94 8.52
N PHE A 120 -20.54 -1.62 7.89
CA PHE A 120 -19.60 -2.64 7.41
C PHE A 120 -19.05 -3.51 8.54
N VAL A 121 -18.80 -2.97 9.74
CA VAL A 121 -18.40 -3.81 10.88
C VAL A 121 -19.45 -4.88 11.20
N MET A 122 -20.75 -4.60 11.02
CA MET A 122 -21.83 -5.56 11.27
C MET A 122 -21.98 -6.63 10.17
N GLN A 123 -21.45 -6.40 8.96
CA GLN A 123 -21.60 -7.30 7.81
C GLN A 123 -20.55 -8.43 7.75
N GLY A 124 -19.79 -8.63 8.83
CA GLY A 124 -18.82 -9.73 8.93
C GLY A 124 -17.72 -9.65 7.87
N ASP A 125 -17.47 -10.78 7.19
CA ASP A 125 -16.32 -10.95 6.30
C ASP A 125 -16.31 -10.00 5.09
N TRP A 126 -17.47 -9.79 4.46
CA TRP A 126 -17.62 -8.85 3.34
C TRP A 126 -17.54 -7.40 3.79
N GLY A 127 -18.02 -7.13 5.00
CA GLY A 127 -17.85 -5.84 5.64
C GLY A 127 -16.39 -5.48 5.89
N GLN A 128 -15.59 -6.44 6.38
CA GLN A 128 -14.14 -6.25 6.48
C GLN A 128 -13.50 -5.96 5.12
N ALA A 129 -13.95 -6.62 4.05
CA ALA A 129 -13.43 -6.36 2.71
C ALA A 129 -13.74 -4.93 2.23
N ALA A 130 -14.94 -4.44 2.52
CA ALA A 130 -15.32 -3.04 2.24
C ALA A 130 -14.48 -2.04 3.06
N LEU A 131 -14.25 -2.31 4.35
CA LEU A 131 -13.37 -1.49 5.20
C LEU A 131 -11.92 -1.48 4.68
N ALA A 132 -11.39 -2.63 4.28
CA ALA A 132 -10.07 -2.74 3.67
C ALA A 132 -10.00 -1.97 2.35
N TRP A 133 -11.06 -2.02 1.54
CA TRP A 133 -11.13 -1.27 0.29
C TRP A 133 -11.07 0.24 0.56
N ILE A 134 -11.87 0.75 1.50
CA ILE A 134 -11.85 2.17 1.88
C ILE A 134 -10.45 2.56 2.33
N ALA A 135 -9.87 1.81 3.27
CA ALA A 135 -8.55 2.10 3.82
C ALA A 135 -7.42 2.16 2.78
N LEU A 136 -7.59 1.53 1.60
CA LEU A 136 -6.58 1.48 0.53
C LEU A 136 -6.86 2.43 -0.63
N TYR A 137 -8.12 2.64 -1.00
CA TYR A 137 -8.50 3.29 -2.26
C TYR A 137 -9.21 4.63 -2.09
N ASP A 138 -9.69 4.98 -0.90
CA ASP A 138 -10.27 6.31 -0.69
C ASP A 138 -9.15 7.37 -0.59
N MET A 139 -9.47 8.58 -1.05
CA MET A 139 -8.54 9.72 -1.09
C MET A 139 -8.58 10.53 0.20
N ASP A 140 -9.65 10.41 0.99
CA ASP A 140 -9.78 11.12 2.26
C ASP A 140 -9.06 10.34 3.39
N ALA A 141 -7.97 10.94 3.87
CA ALA A 141 -7.13 10.37 4.92
C ALA A 141 -7.89 10.11 6.24
N ASP A 142 -8.86 10.95 6.59
CA ASP A 142 -9.64 10.78 7.83
C ASP A 142 -10.59 9.57 7.68
N PHE A 143 -11.16 9.37 6.48
CA PHE A 143 -11.96 8.17 6.21
C PHE A 143 -11.13 6.90 6.31
N ASN A 144 -9.95 6.92 5.67
CA ASN A 144 -9.03 5.80 5.63
C ASN A 144 -8.64 5.39 7.04
N TYR A 145 -8.33 6.37 7.89
CA TYR A 145 -7.96 6.15 9.27
C TYR A 145 -9.11 5.56 10.10
N GLU A 146 -10.34 6.05 9.93
CA GLU A 146 -11.51 5.52 10.65
C GLU A 146 -11.92 4.12 10.17
N ALA A 147 -11.76 3.82 8.88
CA ALA A 147 -11.96 2.47 8.35
C ALA A 147 -10.90 1.50 8.90
N LEU A 148 -9.64 1.94 8.92
CA LEU A 148 -8.51 1.17 9.46
C LEU A 148 -8.70 0.78 10.93
N LYS A 149 -9.15 1.71 11.78
CA LYS A 149 -9.43 1.44 13.20
C LYS A 149 -10.45 0.33 13.42
N ARG A 150 -11.38 0.15 12.47
CA ARG A 150 -12.49 -0.79 12.55
C ARG A 150 -12.14 -2.16 12.00
N LEU A 151 -11.07 -2.29 11.22
CA LEU A 151 -10.53 -3.58 10.81
C LEU A 151 -9.99 -4.32 12.04
N LYS A 152 -10.42 -5.58 12.19
CA LYS A 152 -10.02 -6.45 13.30
C LYS A 152 -9.24 -7.64 12.76
N ALA A 153 -8.23 -8.07 13.51
CA ALA A 153 -7.58 -9.36 13.30
C ALA A 153 -8.37 -10.48 14.01
N PRO A 154 -8.44 -11.71 13.46
CA PRO A 154 -7.91 -12.09 12.15
C PRO A 154 -8.73 -11.48 11.01
N VAL A 155 -8.03 -11.13 9.93
CA VAL A 155 -8.62 -10.51 8.75
C VAL A 155 -9.38 -11.57 7.95
N SER A 156 -10.59 -11.24 7.49
CA SER A 156 -11.39 -12.11 6.65
C SER A 156 -10.67 -12.41 5.32
N ARG A 157 -11.00 -13.54 4.70
CA ARG A 157 -10.41 -13.92 3.41
C ARG A 157 -10.71 -12.90 2.32
N GLN A 158 -11.91 -12.32 2.35
CA GLN A 158 -12.35 -11.31 1.40
C GLN A 158 -11.53 -10.02 1.57
N ALA A 159 -11.24 -9.62 2.81
CA ALA A 159 -10.35 -8.50 3.08
C ALA A 159 -8.89 -8.79 2.71
N LEU A 160 -8.39 -10.01 2.96
CA LEU A 160 -7.06 -10.43 2.49
C LEU A 160 -6.92 -10.32 0.97
N ASN A 161 -7.97 -10.66 0.21
CA ASN A 161 -7.97 -10.51 -1.25
C ASN A 161 -7.86 -9.04 -1.68
N VAL A 162 -8.53 -8.12 -0.98
CA VAL A 162 -8.42 -6.68 -1.25
C VAL A 162 -7.01 -6.17 -0.93
N ILE A 163 -6.40 -6.65 0.16
CA ILE A 163 -5.03 -6.31 0.53
C ILE A 163 -4.01 -6.87 -0.48
N ASP A 164 -4.20 -8.12 -0.94
CA ASP A 164 -3.38 -8.73 -2.00
C ASP A 164 -3.41 -7.89 -3.29
N ALA A 165 -4.61 -7.51 -3.74
CA ALA A 165 -4.79 -6.63 -4.90
C ALA A 165 -4.13 -5.25 -4.69
N GLY A 166 -4.20 -4.71 -3.47
CA GLY A 166 -3.53 -3.46 -3.10
C GLY A 166 -2.00 -3.57 -3.19
N LEU A 167 -1.40 -4.63 -2.64
CA LEU A 167 0.04 -4.88 -2.69
C LEU A 167 0.57 -5.04 -4.12
N ARG A 168 -0.24 -5.62 -5.00
CA ARG A 168 0.06 -5.80 -6.43
C ARG A 168 -0.23 -4.57 -7.29
N SER A 169 -0.78 -3.50 -6.71
CA SER A 169 -1.16 -2.31 -7.46
C SER A 169 0.03 -1.64 -8.14
N GLU A 170 -0.19 -1.16 -9.36
CA GLU A 170 0.73 -0.24 -10.06
C GLU A 170 0.71 1.16 -9.44
N ASN A 171 -0.31 1.50 -8.64
CA ASN A 171 -0.32 2.75 -7.91
C ASN A 171 0.52 2.61 -6.63
N ASP A 172 1.66 3.31 -6.58
CA ASP A 172 2.61 3.21 -5.47
C ASP A 172 2.01 3.68 -4.13
N PHE A 173 1.08 4.63 -4.16
CA PHE A 173 0.35 5.07 -2.96
C PHE A 173 -0.49 3.93 -2.38
N VAL A 174 -1.29 3.27 -3.23
CA VAL A 174 -2.13 2.12 -2.84
C VAL A 174 -1.27 0.96 -2.34
N ALA A 175 -0.18 0.65 -3.04
CA ALA A 175 0.72 -0.43 -2.65
C ALA A 175 1.40 -0.16 -1.29
N ASN A 176 1.83 1.08 -1.03
CA ASN A 176 2.38 1.48 0.26
C ASN A 176 1.35 1.39 1.40
N LEU A 177 0.11 1.83 1.16
CA LEU A 177 -0.98 1.67 2.14
C LEU A 177 -1.29 0.20 2.41
N ALA A 178 -1.31 -0.64 1.39
CA ALA A 178 -1.51 -2.09 1.53
C ALA A 178 -0.36 -2.75 2.30
N GLY A 179 0.87 -2.31 2.06
CA GLY A 179 2.04 -2.72 2.84
C GLY A 179 1.90 -2.40 4.31
N ARG A 180 1.61 -1.13 4.63
CA ARG A 180 1.38 -0.66 6.00
C ARG A 180 0.23 -1.43 6.68
N LEU A 181 -0.87 -1.63 5.96
CA LEU A 181 -2.03 -2.35 6.46
C LEU A 181 -1.68 -3.81 6.80
N ALA A 182 -0.91 -4.48 5.94
CA ALA A 182 -0.45 -5.84 6.19
C ALA A 182 0.41 -5.94 7.45
N GLY A 183 1.31 -4.98 7.69
CA GLY A 183 2.12 -4.97 8.91
C GLY A 183 1.35 -4.59 10.18
N GLN A 184 0.33 -3.74 10.09
CA GLN A 184 -0.52 -3.39 11.22
C GLN A 184 -1.42 -4.56 11.64
N LEU A 185 -1.90 -5.34 10.67
CA LEU A 185 -2.74 -6.52 10.89
C LEU A 185 -1.92 -7.82 11.07
N ASP A 186 -0.59 -7.71 11.08
CA ASP A 186 0.37 -8.81 11.25
C ASP A 186 0.11 -9.97 10.27
N ILE A 187 -0.13 -9.64 8.99
CA ILE A 187 -0.40 -10.61 7.93
C ILE A 187 0.92 -11.25 7.48
N ILE A 188 1.38 -12.24 8.25
CA ILE A 188 2.65 -12.95 8.00
C ILE A 188 2.71 -13.57 6.60
N ASP A 189 1.58 -14.06 6.09
CA ASP A 189 1.48 -14.63 4.74
C ASP A 189 1.77 -13.59 3.63
N ALA A 190 1.76 -12.28 3.94
CA ALA A 190 2.11 -11.21 3.02
C ALA A 190 3.63 -10.97 2.86
N ILE A 191 4.49 -11.59 3.69
CA ILE A 191 5.94 -11.42 3.60
C ILE A 191 6.48 -11.62 2.16
N PRO A 192 6.14 -12.71 1.44
CA PRO A 192 6.60 -12.88 0.06
C PRO A 192 6.20 -11.74 -0.89
N LEU A 193 4.98 -11.20 -0.73
CA LEU A 193 4.51 -10.08 -1.54
C LEU A 193 5.20 -8.78 -1.16
N LEU A 194 5.48 -8.55 0.12
CA LEU A 194 6.24 -7.38 0.58
C LEU A 194 7.69 -7.43 0.07
N ILE A 195 8.33 -8.61 0.09
CA ILE A 195 9.66 -8.83 -0.48
C ILE A 195 9.69 -8.43 -1.96
N GLN A 196 8.69 -8.85 -2.74
CA GLN A 196 8.61 -8.49 -4.16
C GLN A 196 8.20 -7.03 -4.37
N GLY A 197 7.33 -6.50 -3.51
CA GLY A 197 6.74 -5.19 -3.62
C GLY A 197 7.67 -4.03 -3.21
N GLN A 198 8.78 -4.27 -2.50
CA GLN A 198 9.65 -3.20 -2.00
C GLN A 198 10.34 -2.37 -3.10
N SER A 199 10.43 -2.89 -4.33
CA SER A 199 10.83 -2.11 -5.49
C SER A 199 10.11 -2.57 -6.76
N THR A 200 9.84 -1.64 -7.67
CA THR A 200 9.27 -1.94 -8.99
C THR A 200 10.09 -1.24 -10.06
N GLU A 201 10.35 -1.96 -11.14
CA GLU A 201 10.94 -1.40 -12.35
C GLU A 201 9.81 -0.90 -13.24
N ARG A 202 9.90 0.35 -13.69
CA ARG A 202 8.98 0.89 -14.69
C ARG A 202 9.75 1.45 -15.88
N PRO A 203 9.40 1.05 -17.12
CA PRO A 203 9.92 1.74 -18.28
C PRO A 203 9.38 3.17 -18.27
N VAL A 204 10.26 4.15 -18.43
CA VAL A 204 9.84 5.56 -18.52
C VAL A 204 9.24 5.78 -19.92
N ARG A 205 7.92 5.60 -20.03
CA ARG A 205 7.17 5.83 -21.28
C ARG A 205 7.00 7.32 -21.53
N ARG A 206 8.05 7.97 -22.03
CA ARG A 206 7.98 9.33 -22.58
C ARG A 206 8.24 9.28 -24.08
N VAL A 207 7.45 10.01 -24.86
CA VAL A 207 7.72 10.20 -26.28
C VAL A 207 8.72 11.35 -26.42
N GLY A 208 9.93 11.05 -26.87
CA GLY A 208 11.04 11.99 -27.02
C GLY A 208 12.25 11.66 -26.15
N ASP A 209 13.25 12.54 -26.15
CA ASP A 209 14.46 12.35 -25.33
C ASP A 209 14.13 12.48 -23.84
N LEU A 210 14.44 11.44 -23.06
CA LEU A 210 14.23 11.46 -21.60
C LEU A 210 15.15 12.45 -20.92
N ALA A 211 16.39 12.51 -21.40
CA ALA A 211 17.39 13.48 -21.04
C ALA A 211 18.36 13.67 -22.21
N TRP A 212 19.00 14.83 -22.24
CA TRP A 212 20.18 15.07 -23.08
C TRP A 212 21.35 15.42 -22.16
N ILE A 213 22.51 14.82 -22.44
CA ILE A 213 23.76 15.13 -21.76
C ILE A 213 24.69 15.71 -22.81
N LEU A 214 24.97 17.01 -22.70
CA LEU A 214 25.97 17.67 -23.53
C LEU A 214 27.34 17.55 -22.85
N VAL A 215 28.27 16.86 -23.51
CA VAL A 215 29.67 16.82 -23.11
C VAL A 215 30.46 17.59 -24.15
N GLY A 216 30.94 18.78 -23.77
CA GLY A 216 31.62 19.67 -24.69
C GLY A 216 32.62 20.60 -24.03
N THR A 217 33.48 21.18 -24.86
CA THR A 217 34.41 22.23 -24.49
C THR A 217 33.84 23.57 -24.90
N GLN A 218 33.80 24.52 -23.98
CA GLN A 218 33.47 25.92 -24.28
C GLN A 218 34.76 26.67 -24.59
N ARG A 219 34.85 27.28 -25.77
CA ARG A 219 35.96 28.14 -26.17
C ARG A 219 35.43 29.56 -26.39
N VAL A 220 36.09 30.54 -25.76
CA VAL A 220 35.81 31.94 -26.04
C VAL A 220 36.54 32.32 -27.32
N VAL A 221 35.80 32.83 -28.30
CA VAL A 221 36.32 33.28 -29.60
C VAL A 221 35.96 34.74 -29.80
N ILE A 222 36.76 35.48 -30.58
CA ILE A 222 36.39 36.83 -30.99
C ILE A 222 35.50 36.69 -32.23
N GLN A 223 34.20 36.94 -32.07
CA GLN A 223 33.22 36.77 -33.15
C GLN A 223 33.24 37.94 -34.14
N ALA A 224 33.57 39.13 -33.65
CA ALA A 224 33.69 40.33 -34.47
C ALA A 224 34.73 41.28 -33.87
N LEU A 225 35.28 42.13 -34.74
CA LEU A 225 36.13 43.25 -34.36
C LEU A 225 35.46 44.53 -34.84
N ILE A 226 35.20 45.46 -33.94
CA ILE A 226 34.69 46.79 -34.28
C ILE A 226 35.90 47.71 -34.39
N PRO A 227 36.24 48.23 -35.58
CA PRO A 227 37.34 49.17 -35.72
C PRO A 227 36.97 50.51 -35.08
N ILE A 228 37.88 51.07 -34.31
CA ILE A 228 37.78 52.41 -33.74
C ILE A 228 38.98 53.19 -34.28
N LEU A 229 38.69 54.23 -35.06
CA LEU A 229 39.71 55.08 -35.68
C LEU A 229 39.81 56.40 -34.91
N GLY A 230 41.04 56.77 -34.56
CA GLY A 230 41.42 58.11 -34.14
C GLY A 230 42.25 58.80 -35.23
N GLU A 231 42.50 60.10 -35.07
CA GLU A 231 43.12 60.94 -36.11
C GLU A 231 44.49 60.42 -36.62
N ASN A 232 45.23 59.63 -35.82
CA ASN A 232 46.49 58.99 -36.22
C ASN A 232 46.69 57.58 -35.59
N SER A 233 45.62 56.90 -35.17
CA SER A 233 45.72 55.55 -34.60
C SER A 233 44.46 54.72 -34.88
N GLY A 234 44.61 53.40 -34.93
CA GLY A 234 43.50 52.47 -35.05
C GLY A 234 43.56 51.42 -33.95
N ALA A 235 42.42 51.14 -33.34
CA ALA A 235 42.23 50.04 -32.40
C ALA A 235 41.03 49.19 -32.83
N PHE A 236 40.93 47.99 -32.26
CA PHE A 236 39.76 47.14 -32.44
C PHE A 236 39.16 46.83 -31.07
N LEU A 237 37.85 46.99 -30.96
CA LEU A 237 37.10 46.49 -29.81
C LEU A 237 36.64 45.07 -30.13
N PRO A 238 37.17 44.02 -29.45
CA PRO A 238 36.75 42.66 -29.71
C PRO A 238 35.36 42.40 -29.12
N VAL A 239 34.52 41.72 -29.89
CA VAL A 239 33.25 41.18 -29.44
C VAL A 239 33.46 39.70 -29.11
N PRO A 240 33.60 39.33 -27.81
CA PRO A 240 33.75 37.93 -27.44
C PRO A 240 32.44 37.19 -27.65
N GLY A 241 32.53 35.96 -28.10
CA GLY A 241 31.44 35.00 -28.05
C GLY A 241 31.93 33.64 -27.62
N VAL A 242 31.00 32.74 -27.35
CA VAL A 242 31.31 31.40 -26.83
C VAL A 242 30.91 30.38 -27.90
N LEU A 243 31.90 29.61 -28.34
CA LEU A 243 31.69 28.44 -29.18
C LEU A 243 31.68 27.20 -28.28
N THR A 244 30.61 26.42 -28.33
CA THR A 244 30.51 25.14 -27.59
C THR A 244 30.64 24.00 -28.59
N GLU A 245 31.74 23.25 -28.51
CA GLU A 245 31.99 22.07 -29.33
C GLU A 245 31.88 20.83 -28.47
N GLY A 246 31.09 19.84 -28.88
CA GLY A 246 30.89 18.65 -28.06
C GLY A 246 29.96 17.64 -28.70
N VAL A 247 29.69 16.59 -27.94
CA VAL A 247 28.74 15.54 -28.29
C VAL A 247 27.50 15.66 -27.41
N ILE A 248 26.33 15.42 -28.02
CA ILE A 248 25.06 15.31 -27.30
C ILE A 248 24.72 13.83 -27.20
N LEU A 249 24.69 13.31 -25.98
CA LEU A 249 24.16 11.99 -25.69
C LEU A 249 22.66 12.11 -25.40
N ARG A 250 21.85 11.35 -26.15
CA ARG A 250 20.40 11.31 -25.99
C ARG A 250 20.03 10.03 -25.24
N VAL A 251 19.34 10.16 -24.12
CA VAL A 251 18.80 9.02 -23.39
C VAL A 251 17.43 8.69 -23.97
N LEU A 252 17.37 7.64 -24.78
CA LEU A 252 16.15 7.20 -25.47
C LEU A 252 15.32 6.22 -24.65
N ASP A 253 15.99 5.46 -23.78
CA ASP A 253 15.35 4.47 -22.91
C ASP A 253 15.96 4.57 -21.50
N ALA A 254 15.08 4.51 -20.50
CA ALA A 254 15.46 4.46 -19.11
C ALA A 254 14.46 3.62 -18.34
N VAL A 255 14.98 2.75 -17.47
CA VAL A 255 14.18 2.03 -16.48
C VAL A 255 14.30 2.80 -15.18
N ALA A 256 13.18 3.27 -14.65
CA ALA A 256 13.10 3.85 -13.33
C ALA A 256 12.87 2.73 -12.31
N ILE A 257 13.76 2.61 -11.33
CA ILE A 257 13.54 1.75 -10.17
C ILE A 257 12.86 2.60 -9.10
N ILE A 258 11.61 2.29 -8.78
CA ILE A 258 10.86 2.94 -7.72
C ILE A 258 10.99 2.09 -6.46
N TYR A 259 11.63 2.65 -5.44
CA TYR A 259 11.72 2.03 -4.12
C TYR A 259 10.49 2.42 -3.29
N ARG A 260 9.77 1.42 -2.79
CA ARG A 260 8.58 1.57 -1.95
C ARG A 260 9.00 1.49 -0.48
N THR A 261 9.37 2.63 0.08
CA THR A 261 9.95 2.74 1.43
C THR A 261 9.02 2.21 2.52
N GLU A 262 7.71 2.47 2.44
CA GLU A 262 6.74 2.01 3.43
C GLU A 262 6.60 0.48 3.44
N ILE A 263 6.61 -0.15 2.25
CA ILE A 263 6.63 -1.61 2.14
C ILE A 263 7.90 -2.17 2.76
N HIS A 264 9.06 -1.58 2.47
CA HIS A 264 10.33 -2.02 3.03
C HIS A 264 10.38 -1.89 4.55
N TYR A 265 9.99 -0.74 5.11
CA TYR A 265 9.94 -0.55 6.56
C TYR A 265 8.96 -1.50 7.24
N THR A 266 7.80 -1.74 6.61
CA THR A 266 6.82 -2.69 7.13
C THR A 266 7.36 -4.11 7.11
N LEU A 267 7.99 -4.53 6.01
CA LEU A 267 8.66 -5.82 5.89
C LEU A 267 9.68 -6.00 7.01
N VAL A 268 10.62 -5.05 7.15
CA VAL A 268 11.66 -5.10 8.19
C VAL A 268 11.07 -5.14 9.59
N ALA A 269 10.09 -4.28 9.90
CA ALA A 269 9.49 -4.22 11.21
C ALA A 269 8.72 -5.50 11.56
N MET A 270 7.97 -6.05 10.61
CA MET A 270 7.18 -7.26 10.79
C MET A 270 8.10 -8.48 10.94
N THR A 271 9.06 -8.66 10.03
CA THR A 271 9.99 -9.80 10.11
C THR A 271 10.91 -9.69 11.32
N THR A 272 11.38 -8.50 11.70
CA THR A 272 12.22 -8.34 12.90
C THR A 272 11.45 -8.71 14.18
N ARG A 273 10.19 -8.27 14.29
CA ARG A 273 9.33 -8.60 15.44
C ARG A 273 9.07 -10.10 15.53
N ASP A 274 8.78 -10.72 14.40
CA ASP A 274 8.37 -12.11 14.33
C ASP A 274 9.56 -13.11 14.38
N TRP A 275 10.69 -12.74 13.77
CA TRP A 275 11.95 -13.51 13.79
C TRP A 275 12.75 -13.33 15.08
N GLY A 276 12.63 -12.16 15.74
CA GLY A 276 13.38 -11.82 16.95
C GLY A 276 14.76 -11.20 16.71
N HIS A 277 15.23 -11.15 15.46
CA HIS A 277 16.48 -10.46 15.08
C HIS A 277 16.23 -9.42 13.99
N SER A 278 17.02 -8.35 13.99
CA SER A 278 16.91 -7.28 12.99
C SER A 278 17.21 -7.79 11.58
N THR A 279 16.25 -7.64 10.68
CA THR A 279 16.38 -7.95 9.25
C THR A 279 16.77 -6.73 8.40
N ALA A 280 17.00 -5.57 9.02
CA ALA A 280 17.32 -4.32 8.32
C ALA A 280 18.58 -4.41 7.44
N HIS A 281 19.51 -5.30 7.81
CA HIS A 281 20.76 -5.53 7.08
C HIS A 281 20.56 -6.11 5.66
N LEU A 282 19.37 -6.65 5.35
CA LEU A 282 19.03 -7.17 4.02
C LEU A 282 18.78 -6.05 2.99
N GLY A 283 18.44 -4.84 3.42
CA GLY A 283 18.22 -3.69 2.54
C GLY A 283 17.11 -3.91 1.51
N TYR A 284 17.26 -3.38 0.28
CA TYR A 284 16.30 -3.54 -0.82
C TYR A 284 16.62 -4.72 -1.76
N ASP A 285 17.58 -5.58 -1.39
CA ASP A 285 18.05 -6.69 -2.22
C ASP A 285 17.06 -7.86 -2.17
N LYS A 286 16.23 -7.98 -3.22
CA LYS A 286 15.18 -9.00 -3.32
C LYS A 286 15.74 -10.42 -3.24
N ASP A 287 16.90 -10.68 -3.84
CA ASP A 287 17.48 -12.02 -3.86
C ASP A 287 17.96 -12.43 -2.48
N ARG A 288 18.57 -11.50 -1.72
CA ARG A 288 18.92 -11.74 -0.30
C ARG A 288 17.69 -12.00 0.55
N TRP A 289 16.63 -11.23 0.36
CA TRP A 289 15.36 -11.44 1.07
C TRP A 289 14.74 -12.79 0.74
N THR A 290 14.71 -13.19 -0.54
CA THR A 290 14.19 -14.48 -0.98
C THR A 290 15.03 -15.64 -0.44
N ALA A 291 16.36 -15.53 -0.48
CA ALA A 291 17.26 -16.53 0.09
C ALA A 291 16.99 -16.70 1.59
N TRP A 292 17.06 -15.61 2.35
CA TRP A 292 16.78 -15.59 3.79
C TRP A 292 15.40 -16.19 4.12
N TYR A 293 14.36 -15.79 3.39
CA TYR A 293 13.01 -16.29 3.61
C TYR A 293 12.92 -17.81 3.44
N ASN A 294 13.54 -18.33 2.37
CA ASN A 294 13.50 -19.76 2.05
C ASN A 294 14.38 -20.61 2.97
N THR A 295 15.57 -20.13 3.36
CA THR A 295 16.56 -20.94 4.07
C THR A 295 16.48 -20.81 5.59
N GLU A 296 16.04 -19.67 6.11
CA GLU A 296 16.04 -19.38 7.55
C GLU A 296 14.61 -19.24 8.08
N TYR A 297 13.84 -18.32 7.50
CA TYR A 297 12.54 -17.94 8.03
C TYR A 297 11.49 -19.06 7.92
N LEU A 298 11.33 -19.63 6.73
CA LEU A 298 10.33 -20.66 6.45
C LEU A 298 10.57 -21.93 7.28
N PRO A 299 11.79 -22.51 7.37
CA PRO A 299 12.04 -23.67 8.22
C PRO A 299 11.75 -23.42 9.70
N MET A 300 12.11 -22.24 10.22
CA MET A 300 11.77 -21.88 11.59
C MET A 300 10.25 -21.88 11.82
N LYS A 301 9.47 -21.30 10.89
CA LYS A 301 8.00 -21.27 11.01
C LYS A 301 7.38 -22.65 10.97
N GLN A 302 7.90 -23.53 10.13
CA GLN A 302 7.48 -24.93 10.08
C GLN A 302 7.78 -25.67 11.39
N GLU A 303 8.95 -25.43 11.99
CA GLU A 303 9.28 -26.02 13.30
C GLU A 303 8.40 -25.47 14.42
N GLN A 304 8.15 -24.16 14.45
CA GLN A 304 7.23 -23.53 15.41
C GLN A 304 5.81 -24.13 15.32
N ALA A 305 5.30 -24.32 14.11
CA ALA A 305 4.01 -24.97 13.88
C ALA A 305 4.00 -26.43 14.38
N ARG A 306 5.05 -27.20 14.07
CA ARG A 306 5.20 -28.59 14.51
C ARG A 306 5.23 -28.72 16.03
N ILE A 307 5.96 -27.84 16.72
CA ILE A 307 6.03 -27.82 18.18
C ILE A 307 4.65 -27.50 18.78
N LYS A 308 3.93 -26.54 18.20
CA LYS A 308 2.57 -26.17 18.63
C LYS A 308 1.59 -27.34 18.51
N GLU A 309 1.57 -28.02 17.36
CA GLU A 309 0.73 -29.21 17.13
C GLU A 309 1.03 -30.35 18.10
N LEU A 310 2.31 -30.56 18.45
CA LEU A 310 2.70 -31.58 19.44
C LEU A 310 2.24 -31.21 20.87
N GLY A 311 2.27 -29.91 21.22
CA GLY A 311 1.77 -29.39 22.48
C GLY A 311 0.26 -29.59 22.65
N GLU A 312 -0.51 -29.28 21.61
CA GLU A 312 -1.97 -29.45 21.59
C GLU A 312 -2.37 -30.93 21.75
N LYS A 313 -1.72 -31.85 21.02
CA LYS A 313 -1.96 -33.30 21.14
C LYS A 313 -1.61 -33.87 22.52
N LYS A 314 -0.63 -33.28 23.22
CA LYS A 314 -0.27 -33.71 24.58
C LYS A 314 -1.33 -33.29 25.60
N HIS A 315 -1.93 -32.11 25.44
CA HIS A 315 -3.03 -31.66 26.28
C HIS A 315 -4.31 -32.49 26.07
N GLU A 316 -4.59 -32.94 24.84
CA GLU A 316 -5.77 -33.75 24.52
C GLU A 316 -5.68 -35.20 25.09
N LYS A 317 -4.46 -35.74 25.25
CA LYS A 317 -4.22 -37.12 25.74
C LYS A 317 -4.12 -37.27 27.26
N MET A 318 -4.24 -36.19 28.04
CA MET A 318 -4.37 -36.27 29.51
C MET A 318 -5.82 -35.99 29.91
N PRO A 319 -6.75 -36.95 29.76
CA PRO A 319 -8.03 -36.86 30.44
C PRO A 319 -7.77 -36.96 31.95
N GLY A 320 -8.32 -36.00 32.69
CA GLY A 320 -8.35 -36.04 34.16
C GLY A 320 -9.20 -37.19 34.69
#